data_AF-A0A4R5PDZ5-F1
#
_entry.id   AF-A0A4R5PDZ5-F1
#
_cell.length_a   1.000
_cell.length_b   1.000
_cell.length_c   1.000
_cell.angle_alpha   90.00
_cell.angle_beta   90.00
_cell.angle_gamma   90.00
#
_symmetry.space_group_name_H-M   'P 1'
#
loop_
_entity.id
_entity.type
_entity.pdbx_description
1 polymer ?
#
loop_
_entity_poly.entity_id
_entity_poly.type
_entity_poly.pdbx_seq_one_letter_code
_entity_poly.pdbx_strand_id
1 'polypeptide(L)'
;MTAKTAARTTPAAKRNWRHKEVRQANKYFGKRLKDDDHKAIQDYADSLGVKMSALIAPAVEEILRKAREHAAANSDGAADANMVLAS
;
A
#
# COMPACT_ATOMS: atom_id res chain seq x y z
N MET A 1 -4.79 16.79 -61.13
CA MET A 1 -3.62 16.73 -60.22
C MET A 1 -4.10 17.04 -58.81
N THR A 2 -4.19 16.04 -57.93
CA THR A 2 -4.66 16.21 -56.55
C THR A 2 -3.52 15.88 -55.59
N ALA A 3 -3.01 16.92 -54.92
CA ALA A 3 -1.94 16.77 -53.94
C ALA A 3 -2.49 16.19 -52.62
N LYS A 4 -1.92 15.06 -52.19
CA LYS A 4 -2.20 14.41 -50.91
C LYS A 4 -1.40 15.10 -49.81
N THR A 5 -2.08 15.88 -48.96
CA THR A 5 -1.46 16.51 -47.79
C THR A 5 -1.19 15.45 -46.73
N ALA A 6 0.08 15.23 -46.38
CA ALA A 6 0.48 14.35 -45.29
C ALA A 6 0.44 15.14 -43.96
N ALA A 7 -0.39 14.69 -43.01
CA ALA A 7 -0.44 15.24 -41.67
C ALA A 7 0.89 14.96 -40.93
N ARG A 8 1.46 16.01 -40.36
CA ARG A 8 2.73 15.96 -39.62
C ARG A 8 2.47 15.32 -38.25
N THR A 9 2.92 14.08 -38.06
CA THR A 9 2.80 13.37 -36.77
C THR A 9 3.72 14.04 -35.75
N THR A 10 3.14 14.74 -34.78
CA THR A 10 3.86 15.21 -33.59
C THR A 10 4.31 14.00 -32.75
N PRO A 11 5.56 13.94 -32.28
CA PRO A 11 6.00 12.83 -31.45
C PRO A 11 5.23 12.86 -30.12
N ALA A 12 4.74 11.68 -29.70
CA ALA A 12 4.06 11.51 -28.42
C ALA A 12 4.97 12.04 -27.29
N ALA A 13 4.43 12.91 -26.44
CA ALA A 13 5.15 13.49 -25.31
C ALA A 13 5.81 12.38 -24.48
N LYS A 14 7.12 12.49 -24.24
CA LYS A 14 7.89 11.52 -23.46
C LYS A 14 7.24 11.35 -22.08
N ARG A 15 6.79 10.13 -21.79
CA ARG A 15 6.15 9.74 -20.53
C ARG A 15 7.14 9.97 -19.38
N ASN A 16 6.97 11.06 -18.63
CA ASN A 16 7.89 11.45 -17.57
C ASN A 16 7.74 10.53 -16.35
N TRP A 17 8.63 9.55 -16.24
CA TRP A 17 8.64 8.52 -15.18
C TRP A 17 8.87 9.10 -13.78
N ARG A 18 9.50 10.28 -13.66
CA ARG A 18 9.77 10.95 -12.37
C ARG A 18 8.50 11.33 -11.59
N HIS A 19 7.36 11.48 -12.26
CA HIS A 19 6.07 11.72 -11.58
C HIS A 19 5.44 10.45 -10.95
N LYS A 20 6.05 9.27 -11.11
CA LYS A 20 5.59 8.03 -10.45
C LYS A 20 6.12 7.89 -9.02
N GLU A 21 7.28 8.46 -8.69
CA GLU A 21 7.92 8.29 -7.38
C GLU A 21 7.21 9.04 -6.24
N VAL A 22 6.41 10.05 -6.54
CA VAL A 22 5.71 10.88 -5.53
C VAL A 22 4.46 10.20 -4.95
N ARG A 23 4.11 8.98 -5.40
CA ARG A 23 2.96 8.26 -4.85
C ARG A 23 3.34 7.52 -3.57
N GLN A 24 3.52 8.27 -2.48
CA GLN A 24 3.17 7.78 -1.15
C GLN A 24 1.64 7.61 -1.08
N ALA A 25 1.12 6.69 -1.90
CA ALA A 25 -0.28 6.34 -1.86
C ALA A 25 -0.52 5.48 -0.61
N ASN A 26 -1.70 5.65 -0.01
CA ASN A 26 -2.17 4.74 1.03
C ASN A 26 -2.02 3.30 0.53
N LYS A 27 -1.23 2.51 1.25
CA LYS A 27 -1.02 1.10 0.94
C LYS A 27 -2.18 0.30 1.52
N TYR A 28 -2.75 -0.58 0.73
CA TYR A 28 -3.81 -1.47 1.17
C TYR A 28 -3.21 -2.71 1.82
N PHE A 29 -3.70 -3.04 3.01
CA PHE A 29 -3.47 -4.32 3.65
C PHE A 29 -4.63 -5.24 3.30
N GLY A 30 -4.38 -6.31 2.55
CA GLY A 30 -5.39 -7.25 2.10
C GLY A 30 -4.95 -8.68 2.30
N LYS A 31 -5.85 -9.50 2.85
CA LYS A 31 -5.68 -10.96 2.91
C LYS A 31 -6.56 -11.61 1.85
N ARG A 32 -6.03 -12.60 1.13
CA ARG A 32 -6.85 -13.45 0.26
C ARG A 32 -7.68 -14.40 1.12
N LEU A 33 -8.98 -14.41 0.86
CA LEU A 33 -9.96 -15.28 1.51
C LEU A 33 -10.58 -16.19 0.46
N LYS A 34 -11.18 -17.30 0.90
CA LYS A 34 -12.09 -18.06 0.06
C LYS A 34 -13.39 -17.28 -0.10
N ASP A 35 -14.13 -17.54 -1.18
CA ASP A 35 -15.36 -16.83 -1.49
C ASP A 35 -16.42 -17.01 -0.38
N ASP A 36 -16.56 -18.22 0.17
CA ASP A 36 -17.50 -18.51 1.27
C ASP A 36 -17.17 -17.71 2.54
N ASP A 37 -15.90 -17.64 2.91
CA ASP A 37 -15.43 -16.89 4.08
C ASP A 37 -15.66 -15.38 3.87
N HIS A 38 -15.37 -14.89 2.66
CA HIS A 38 -15.62 -13.49 2.31
C HIS A 38 -17.10 -13.14 2.41
N LYS A 39 -17.98 -14.02 1.90
CA LYS A 39 -19.43 -13.83 1.99
C LYS A 39 -19.92 -13.84 3.44
N ALA A 40 -19.44 -14.76 4.26
CA ALA A 40 -19.83 -14.83 5.68
C ALA A 40 -19.46 -13.54 6.43
N ILE A 41 -18.27 -12.99 6.19
CA ILE A 41 -17.84 -11.73 6.82
C ILE A 41 -18.68 -10.55 6.31
N GLN A 42 -18.99 -10.52 5.01
CA GLN A 42 -19.82 -9.48 4.42
C GLN A 42 -21.24 -9.51 5.01
N ASP A 43 -21.89 -10.67 5.04
CA ASP A 43 -23.24 -10.84 5.59
C ASP A 43 -23.27 -10.44 7.09
N TYR A 44 -22.21 -10.75 7.84
CA TYR A 44 -22.08 -10.31 9.24
C TYR A 44 -21.94 -8.77 9.36
N ALA A 45 -21.13 -8.14 8.52
CA ALA A 45 -20.99 -6.68 8.50
C ALA A 45 -22.32 -5.99 8.18
N ASP A 46 -23.04 -6.52 7.20
CA ASP A 46 -24.35 -6.03 6.80
C ASP A 46 -25.38 -6.18 7.92
N SER A 47 -25.35 -7.28 8.69
CA SER A 47 -26.22 -7.49 9.86
C SER A 47 -26.03 -6.43 10.96
N LEU A 48 -24.81 -5.88 11.06
CA LEU A 48 -24.44 -4.84 12.02
C LEU A 48 -24.62 -3.42 11.45
N GLY A 49 -24.99 -3.29 10.16
CA GLY A 49 -25.12 -2.01 9.48
C GLY A 49 -23.78 -1.27 9.30
N VAL A 50 -22.66 -1.99 9.33
CA VAL A 50 -21.31 -1.41 9.21
C VAL A 50 -20.59 -1.96 7.99
N LYS A 51 -19.55 -1.24 7.52
CA LYS A 51 -18.69 -1.75 6.45
C LYS A 51 -17.73 -2.81 7.00
N MET A 52 -17.46 -3.86 6.22
CA MET A 52 -16.46 -4.88 6.55
C MET A 52 -15.09 -4.29 6.91
N SER A 53 -14.67 -3.21 6.26
CA SER A 53 -13.42 -2.51 6.59
C SER A 53 -13.42 -1.90 8.00
N ALA A 54 -14.57 -1.44 8.49
CA ALA A 54 -14.70 -0.90 9.84
C ALA A 54 -14.60 -1.99 10.91
N LEU A 55 -15.07 -3.22 10.61
CA LEU A 55 -14.89 -4.37 11.51
C LEU A 55 -13.42 -4.77 11.66
N ILE A 56 -12.64 -4.67 10.58
CA ILE A 56 -11.25 -5.14 10.54
C ILE A 56 -10.28 -4.05 11.06
N ALA A 57 -10.66 -2.78 10.97
CA ALA A 57 -9.79 -1.65 11.34
C ALA A 57 -9.16 -1.76 12.74
N PRO A 58 -9.90 -2.11 13.82
CA PRO A 58 -9.31 -2.23 15.15
C PRO A 58 -8.22 -3.30 15.23
N ALA A 59 -8.42 -4.44 14.58
CA ALA A 59 -7.43 -5.51 14.55
C ALA A 59 -6.16 -5.10 13.78
N VAL A 60 -6.31 -4.33 12.71
CA VAL A 60 -5.17 -3.81 11.94
C VAL A 60 -4.38 -2.79 12.76
N GLU A 61 -5.04 -1.89 13.50
CA GLU A 61 -4.37 -0.92 14.36
C GLU A 61 -3.57 -1.59 15.49
N GLU A 62 -4.10 -2.67 16.09
CA GLU A 62 -3.37 -3.47 17.08
C GLU A 62 -2.11 -4.12 16.50
N ILE A 63 -2.19 -4.66 15.28
CA ILE A 63 -1.03 -5.22 14.57
C ILE A 63 0.00 -4.12 14.30
N LEU A 64 -0.43 -2.95 13.83
CA LEU A 64 0.44 -1.82 13.58
C LEU A 64 1.11 -1.30 14.85
N ARG A 65 0.39 -1.26 15.99
CA ARG A 65 0.96 -0.88 17.29
C ARG A 65 2.09 -1.84 17.66
N LYS A 66 1.82 -3.15 17.65
CA LYS A 66 2.83 -4.18 17.97
C LYS A 66 4.04 -4.13 17.03
N ALA A 67 3.80 -3.89 15.74
CA ALA A 67 4.88 -3.77 14.76
C ALA A 67 5.78 -2.56 15.03
N ARG A 68 5.19 -1.42 15.43
CA ARG A 68 5.95 -0.21 15.82
C ARG A 68 6.73 -0.40 17.11
N GLU A 69 6.14 -1.03 18.12
CA GLU A 69 6.81 -1.38 19.38
C GLU A 69 8.01 -2.30 19.12
N HIS A 70 7.84 -3.33 18.30
CA HIS A 70 8.92 -4.23 17.90
C HIS A 70 10.01 -3.48 17.11
N ALA A 71 9.64 -2.59 16.19
CA ALA A 71 10.61 -1.79 15.45
C ALA A 71 11.44 -0.89 16.39
N ALA A 72 10.79 -0.23 17.34
CA ALA A 72 11.45 0.64 18.33
C ALA A 72 12.44 -0.16 19.21
N ALA A 73 12.00 -1.31 19.74
CA ALA A 73 12.85 -2.18 20.55
C ALA A 73 14.10 -2.70 19.80
N ASN A 74 14.01 -2.88 18.48
CA ASN A 74 15.12 -3.35 17.66
C ASN A 74 15.96 -2.22 17.05
N SER A 75 15.46 -0.98 16.98
CA SER A 75 16.27 0.17 16.59
C SER A 75 17.26 0.59 17.69
N ASP A 76 16.93 0.35 18.96
CA ASP A 76 17.87 0.55 20.08
C ASP A 76 19.00 -0.49 20.05
N GLY A 77 18.75 -1.70 19.54
CA GLY A 77 19.79 -2.74 19.33
C GLY A 77 20.70 -2.51 18.11
N ALA A 78 20.30 -1.65 17.17
CA ALA A 78 21.13 -1.30 16.01
C ALA A 78 22.18 -0.22 16.33
N ALA A 79 22.00 0.56 17.40
CA ALA A 79 23.00 1.50 17.89
C ALA A 79 24.16 0.78 18.62
N ASP A 80 23.88 -0.30 19.35
CA ASP A 80 24.90 -1.07 20.10
C ASP A 80 25.83 -1.89 19.19
N ALA A 81 25.35 -2.40 18.05
CA ALA A 81 26.20 -3.17 17.13
C ALA A 81 27.30 -2.33 16.44
N ASN A 82 27.13 -1.00 16.37
CA ASN A 82 28.13 -0.10 15.75
C ASN A 82 29.14 0.47 16.76
N MET A 83 29.00 0.21 18.07
CA MET A 83 29.98 0.64 19.09
C MET A 83 31.02 -0.44 19.40
N VAL A 84 30.73 -1.72 19.14
CA VAL A 84 31.63 -2.85 19.48
C VAL A 84 32.72 -3.09 18.41
N LEU A 85 32.68 -2.41 17.26
CA LEU A 85 33.69 -2.52 16.20
C LEU A 85 34.71 -1.35 16.14
N ALA A 86 34.65 -0.41 17.10
CA ALA A 86 35.51 0.78 17.12
C ALA A 86 36.40 0.89 18.38
N SER A 87 36.78 -0.24 19.00
CA SER A 87 37.75 -0.29 20.11
C SER A 87 38.83 -1.34 19.86
#